data_AF-A0A1G1YKT0-F1
#
_entry.id   AF-A0A1G1YKT0-F1
#
_cell.length_a   1.000
_cell.length_b   1.000
_cell.length_c   1.000
_cell.angle_alpha   90.00
_cell.angle_beta   90.00
_cell.angle_gamma   90.00
#
_symmetry.space_group_name_H-M   'P 1'
#
loop_
_entity.id
_entity.type
_entity.pdbx_description
1 polymer ?
#
loop_
_entity_poly.entity_id
_entity_poly.type
_entity_poly.pdbx_seq_one_letter_code
_entity_poly.pdbx_strand_id
1 'polypeptide(L)'
;MKLVAALHLDERIKDEWYCRSHFSDVACFRLVDDPNNSGVVVKKIMPWLFETLAEPERNDLARLFNESTLKFRRGLQQHGVLVASTYECLYQDGQVFHISSEEGITAQTAVSQASPAQRIMLLNRIIQAIYGVLYQDESLSVGLDPQLDNFGMKICPASGDITVAYIDVFPPLCFFEGRHLVHYPNPTDQKVIKWELSRKFRPLGILRRLRFSVLSIDISLEEIFLKCLKDGLSGQLYRQALEFFESLPDAVIKNGFDSAAVGKQIEGIPLDGIDDIREVGMRLAQRADCPRRHFLAEVFDLSRKDSSPGHEEEHEVRFEQLKKKLLSLL
;
A
#
# COMPACT_ATOMS: atom_id res chain seq x y z
N MET A 1 5.15 -13.68 -19.20
CA MET A 1 5.76 -13.62 -17.84
C MET A 1 6.81 -14.69 -17.65
N LYS A 2 6.51 -15.99 -17.79
CA LYS A 2 7.52 -17.06 -17.69
C LYS A 2 8.70 -16.90 -18.66
N LEU A 3 8.42 -16.60 -19.94
CA LEU A 3 9.46 -16.29 -20.93
C LEU A 3 10.32 -15.08 -20.52
N VAL A 4 9.71 -14.03 -19.99
CA VAL A 4 10.42 -12.84 -19.49
C VAL A 4 11.30 -13.21 -18.29
N ALA A 5 10.80 -14.00 -17.34
CA ALA A 5 11.57 -14.48 -16.20
C ALA A 5 12.76 -15.37 -16.61
N ALA A 6 12.59 -16.19 -17.65
CA ALA A 6 13.64 -17.07 -18.17
C ALA A 6 14.84 -16.29 -18.75
N LEU A 7 14.65 -15.04 -19.18
CA LEU A 7 15.75 -14.15 -19.59
C LEU A 7 16.70 -13.78 -18.42
N HIS A 8 16.25 -13.95 -17.17
CA HIS A 8 16.98 -13.48 -15.97
C HIS A 8 17.47 -14.58 -15.03
N LEU A 9 16.90 -15.79 -15.08
CA LEU A 9 17.19 -16.83 -14.09
C LEU A 9 18.11 -17.95 -14.59
N ASP A 10 18.48 -18.02 -15.88
CA ASP A 10 19.15 -19.17 -16.51
C ASP A 10 18.33 -20.49 -16.34
N GLU A 11 18.37 -21.41 -17.29
CA GLU A 11 17.22 -22.30 -17.55
C GLU A 11 16.85 -23.32 -16.43
N ARG A 12 15.53 -23.62 -16.36
CA ARG A 12 14.73 -24.39 -15.35
C ARG A 12 14.16 -23.53 -14.21
N ILE A 13 13.12 -22.77 -14.54
CA ILE A 13 12.33 -21.99 -13.60
C ILE A 13 11.00 -22.69 -13.22
N LYS A 14 10.63 -22.55 -11.95
CA LYS A 14 9.30 -22.89 -11.42
C LYS A 14 8.54 -21.64 -11.00
N ASP A 15 7.23 -21.71 -11.13
CA ASP A 15 6.31 -20.66 -10.70
C ASP A 15 6.05 -20.88 -9.21
N GLU A 16 6.42 -19.92 -8.37
CA GLU A 16 6.19 -20.01 -6.92
C GLU A 16 4.79 -19.53 -6.56
N TRP A 17 4.39 -18.40 -7.13
CA TRP A 17 3.07 -17.82 -6.92
C TRP A 17 2.69 -16.89 -8.06
N TYR A 18 1.38 -16.70 -8.21
CA TYR A 18 0.76 -15.80 -9.17
C TYR A 18 -0.36 -15.01 -8.49
N CYS A 19 -0.43 -13.71 -8.76
CA CYS A 19 -1.48 -12.82 -8.28
C CYS A 19 -1.97 -11.92 -9.41
N ARG A 20 -3.27 -11.68 -9.46
CA ARG A 20 -3.92 -10.78 -10.42
C ARG A 20 -4.66 -9.68 -9.66
N SER A 21 -4.49 -8.45 -10.11
CA SER A 21 -5.23 -7.28 -9.62
C SER A 21 -5.88 -6.53 -10.78
N HIS A 22 -6.65 -5.48 -10.50
CA HIS A 22 -7.18 -4.56 -11.50
C HIS A 22 -6.10 -3.81 -12.29
N PHE A 23 -4.87 -3.76 -11.77
CA PHE A 23 -3.80 -2.93 -12.33
C PHE A 23 -2.63 -3.72 -12.92
N SER A 24 -2.49 -4.99 -12.56
CA SER A 24 -1.36 -5.81 -13.01
C SER A 24 -1.58 -7.30 -12.77
N ASP A 25 -0.89 -8.11 -13.57
CA ASP A 25 -0.59 -9.51 -13.27
C ASP A 25 0.84 -9.59 -12.68
N VAL A 26 1.01 -10.31 -11.58
CA VAL A 26 2.29 -10.43 -10.85
C VAL A 26 2.61 -11.91 -10.62
N ALA A 27 3.85 -12.31 -10.87
CA ALA A 27 4.29 -13.68 -10.63
C ALA A 27 5.73 -13.68 -10.11
N CYS A 28 6.02 -14.61 -9.19
CA CYS A 28 7.39 -14.90 -8.76
C CYS A 28 7.86 -16.22 -9.33
N PHE A 29 9.10 -16.22 -9.81
CA PHE A 29 9.78 -17.37 -10.38
C PHE A 29 11.07 -17.63 -9.61
N ARG A 30 11.40 -18.90 -9.43
CA ARG A 30 12.67 -19.35 -8.85
C ARG A 30 13.29 -20.44 -9.70
N LEU A 31 14.60 -20.63 -9.53
CA LEU A 31 15.29 -21.79 -10.07
C LEU A 31 14.78 -23.08 -9.41
N VAL A 32 14.60 -24.13 -10.21
CA VAL A 32 14.17 -25.45 -9.72
C VAL A 32 15.24 -26.07 -8.81
N ASP A 33 16.51 -25.88 -9.15
CA ASP A 33 17.63 -26.54 -8.47
C ASP A 33 18.24 -25.73 -7.31
N ASP A 34 17.80 -24.48 -7.13
CA ASP A 34 18.30 -23.60 -6.06
C ASP A 34 17.15 -22.82 -5.39
N PRO A 35 16.41 -23.46 -4.47
CA PRO A 35 15.30 -22.83 -3.77
C PRO A 35 15.73 -21.72 -2.80
N ASN A 36 17.04 -21.62 -2.51
CA ASN A 36 17.61 -20.64 -1.58
C ASN A 36 18.10 -19.37 -2.28
N ASN A 37 18.20 -19.37 -3.62
CA ASN A 37 18.50 -18.15 -4.37
C ASN A 37 17.32 -17.18 -4.37
N SER A 38 17.62 -15.88 -4.52
CA SER A 38 16.57 -14.86 -4.62
C SER A 38 15.80 -15.06 -5.93
N GLY A 39 14.47 -15.24 -5.85
CA GLY A 39 13.63 -15.33 -7.03
C GLY A 39 13.56 -14.02 -7.81
N VAL A 40 12.91 -14.07 -8.96
CA VAL A 40 12.58 -12.90 -9.79
C VAL A 40 11.07 -12.72 -9.79
N VAL A 41 10.64 -11.50 -9.49
CA VAL A 41 9.25 -11.06 -9.59
C VAL A 41 9.07 -10.35 -10.93
N VAL A 42 8.12 -10.83 -11.73
CA VAL A 42 7.69 -10.19 -12.98
C VAL A 42 6.30 -9.62 -12.75
N LYS A 43 6.11 -8.35 -13.09
CA LYS A 43 4.84 -7.62 -13.02
C LYS A 43 4.48 -7.13 -14.42
N LYS A 44 3.41 -7.66 -15.01
CA LYS A 44 2.82 -7.18 -16.27
C LYS A 44 1.88 -6.02 -15.95
N ILE A 45 2.15 -4.83 -16.46
CA ILE A 45 1.48 -3.59 -16.08
C ILE A 45 0.27 -3.32 -16.98
N MET A 46 -0.91 -3.15 -16.39
CA MET A 46 -2.16 -2.77 -17.07
C MET A 46 -2.43 -3.50 -18.39
N PRO A 47 -2.30 -4.83 -18.46
CA PRO A 47 -2.26 -5.53 -19.75
C PRO A 47 -3.51 -5.34 -20.60
N TRP A 48 -4.68 -5.28 -19.96
CA TRP A 48 -5.97 -4.99 -20.58
C TRP A 48 -6.02 -3.62 -21.25
N LEU A 49 -5.39 -2.60 -20.68
CA LEU A 49 -5.33 -1.28 -21.31
C LEU A 49 -4.49 -1.33 -22.58
N PHE A 50 -3.31 -1.97 -22.50
CA PHE A 50 -2.43 -2.14 -23.66
C PHE A 50 -3.07 -2.99 -24.77
N GLU A 51 -3.99 -3.89 -24.45
CA GLU A 51 -4.71 -4.67 -25.47
C GLU A 51 -5.72 -3.82 -26.28
N THR A 52 -6.19 -2.70 -25.72
CA THR A 52 -7.19 -1.81 -26.35
C THR A 52 -6.63 -0.65 -27.17
N LEU A 53 -5.32 -0.36 -27.03
CA LEU A 53 -4.69 0.82 -27.63
C LEU A 53 -4.06 0.51 -29.00
N ALA A 54 -4.03 1.51 -29.89
CA ALA A 54 -3.30 1.39 -31.16
C ALA A 54 -1.78 1.38 -30.90
N GLU A 55 -0.99 0.82 -31.84
CA GLU A 55 0.47 0.67 -31.66
C GLU A 55 1.22 1.96 -31.28
N PRO A 56 0.98 3.13 -31.91
CA PRO A 56 1.65 4.37 -31.51
C PRO A 56 1.32 4.77 -30.06
N GLU A 57 0.04 4.67 -29.67
CA GLU A 57 -0.44 5.00 -28.33
C GLU A 57 0.12 4.05 -27.27
N ARG A 58 0.28 2.77 -27.60
CA ARG A 58 0.93 1.77 -26.74
C ARG A 58 2.39 2.13 -26.50
N ASN A 59 3.13 2.48 -27.54
CA ASN A 59 4.55 2.85 -27.42
C ASN A 59 4.73 4.08 -26.52
N ASP A 60 3.93 5.11 -26.72
CA ASP A 60 3.99 6.34 -25.93
C ASP A 60 3.63 6.09 -24.46
N LEU A 61 2.56 5.32 -24.20
CA LEU A 61 2.17 4.99 -22.84
C LEU A 61 3.20 4.10 -22.14
N ALA A 62 3.78 3.13 -22.85
CA ALA A 62 4.84 2.28 -22.32
C ALA A 62 6.08 3.08 -21.93
N ARG A 63 6.50 4.02 -22.78
CA ARG A 63 7.60 4.94 -22.49
C ARG A 63 7.32 5.73 -21.20
N LEU A 64 6.13 6.32 -21.10
CA LEU A 64 5.73 7.11 -19.92
C LEU A 64 5.74 6.26 -18.64
N PHE A 65 5.26 5.02 -18.68
CA PHE A 65 5.28 4.11 -17.53
C PHE A 65 6.71 3.81 -17.08
N ASN A 66 7.56 3.40 -18.01
CA ASN A 66 8.93 3.05 -17.70
C ASN A 66 9.70 4.26 -17.14
N GLU A 67 9.60 5.43 -17.79
CA GLU A 67 10.29 6.64 -17.34
C GLU A 67 9.81 7.12 -15.97
N SER A 68 8.49 7.14 -15.74
CA SER A 68 7.91 7.60 -14.47
C SER A 68 8.16 6.62 -13.32
N THR A 69 8.12 5.31 -13.57
CA THR A 69 8.52 4.29 -12.57
C THR A 69 10.00 4.39 -12.23
N LEU A 70 10.89 4.56 -13.20
CA LEU A 70 12.32 4.76 -12.94
C LEU A 70 12.60 6.07 -12.22
N LYS A 71 11.84 7.14 -12.50
CA LYS A 71 11.91 8.39 -11.73
C LYS A 71 11.44 8.18 -10.29
N PHE A 72 10.31 7.52 -10.10
CA PHE A 72 9.77 7.24 -8.78
C PHE A 72 10.75 6.43 -7.93
N ARG A 73 11.28 5.33 -8.48
CA ARG A 73 12.28 4.49 -7.83
C ARG A 73 13.52 5.27 -7.42
N ARG A 74 14.07 6.12 -8.30
CA ARG A 74 15.22 6.99 -7.96
C ARG A 74 14.86 7.98 -6.86
N GLY A 75 13.66 8.57 -6.89
CA GLY A 75 13.17 9.47 -5.85
C GLY A 75 13.10 8.79 -4.47
N LEU A 76 12.60 7.54 -4.42
CA LEU A 76 12.59 6.74 -3.20
C LEU A 76 14.02 6.51 -2.67
N GLN A 77 14.94 6.10 -3.53
CA GLN A 77 16.34 5.86 -3.17
C GLN A 77 17.04 7.13 -2.66
N GLN A 78 16.78 8.29 -3.28
CA GLN A 78 17.30 9.59 -2.83
C GLN A 78 16.84 9.95 -1.42
N HIS A 79 15.66 9.47 -1.01
CA HIS A 79 15.13 9.61 0.34
C HIS A 79 15.47 8.43 1.25
N GLY A 80 16.47 7.63 0.89
CA GLY A 80 16.96 6.52 1.73
C GLY A 80 16.02 5.31 1.81
N VAL A 81 14.96 5.26 1.00
CA VAL A 81 14.08 4.08 0.93
C VAL A 81 14.78 3.01 0.10
N LEU A 82 15.09 1.89 0.76
CA LEU A 82 15.57 0.72 0.04
C LEU A 82 14.44 0.19 -0.85
N VAL A 83 14.78 -0.11 -2.09
CA VAL A 83 13.89 -0.72 -3.10
C VAL A 83 14.54 -2.01 -3.58
N ALA A 84 13.80 -2.89 -4.25
CA ALA A 84 14.30 -4.18 -4.73
C ALA A 84 15.67 -4.05 -5.41
N SER A 85 16.65 -4.88 -5.04
CA SER A 85 18.06 -4.72 -5.45
C SER A 85 18.26 -4.62 -6.97
N THR A 86 17.58 -5.48 -7.73
CA THR A 86 17.48 -5.40 -9.18
C THR A 86 16.11 -4.86 -9.57
N TYR A 87 16.07 -4.04 -10.63
CA TYR A 87 14.82 -3.55 -11.19
C TYR A 87 14.99 -3.15 -12.64
N GLU A 88 14.15 -3.73 -13.50
CA GLU A 88 14.17 -3.48 -14.93
C GLU A 88 12.76 -3.21 -15.44
N CYS A 89 12.66 -2.31 -16.41
CA CYS A 89 11.44 -2.00 -17.13
C CYS A 89 11.63 -2.43 -18.58
N LEU A 90 10.73 -3.28 -19.07
CA LEU A 90 10.76 -3.84 -20.41
C LEU A 90 9.46 -3.47 -21.13
N TYR A 91 9.57 -3.12 -22.40
CA TYR A 91 8.43 -3.09 -23.31
C TYR A 91 8.64 -4.16 -24.38
N GLN A 92 7.74 -5.15 -24.42
CA GLN A 92 7.83 -6.29 -25.32
C GLN A 92 6.44 -6.74 -25.76
N ASP A 93 6.28 -7.05 -27.05
CA ASP A 93 5.04 -7.57 -27.64
C ASP A 93 3.79 -6.72 -27.32
N GLY A 94 3.96 -5.39 -27.35
CA GLY A 94 2.87 -4.46 -27.07
C GLY A 94 2.55 -4.27 -25.58
N GLN A 95 3.37 -4.82 -24.67
CA GLN A 95 3.09 -4.89 -23.23
C GLN A 95 4.25 -4.38 -22.39
N VAL A 96 3.95 -3.84 -21.20
CA VAL A 96 4.96 -3.38 -20.24
C VAL A 96 5.17 -4.43 -19.14
N PHE A 97 6.42 -4.76 -18.89
CA PHE A 97 6.84 -5.64 -17.81
C PHE A 97 7.82 -4.91 -16.90
N HIS A 98 7.58 -4.99 -15.60
CA HIS A 98 8.53 -4.60 -14.57
C HIS A 98 9.08 -5.87 -13.94
N ILE A 99 10.39 -5.93 -13.77
CA ILE A 99 11.11 -7.12 -13.31
C ILE A 99 11.93 -6.69 -12.11
N SER A 100 11.86 -7.42 -11.00
CA SER A 100 12.62 -7.10 -9.80
C SER A 100 13.10 -8.34 -9.06
N SER A 101 14.11 -8.19 -8.22
CA SER A 101 14.47 -9.23 -7.27
C SER A 101 13.33 -9.49 -6.28
N GLU A 102 13.14 -10.75 -5.89
CA GLU A 102 12.28 -11.13 -4.78
C GLU A 102 12.91 -10.65 -3.46
N GLU A 103 12.17 -9.87 -2.67
CA GLU A 103 12.63 -9.29 -1.41
C GLU A 103 12.08 -10.00 -0.18
N GLY A 104 11.99 -11.33 -0.22
CA GLY A 104 11.52 -12.15 0.89
C GLY A 104 10.00 -12.14 1.05
N ILE A 105 9.52 -12.30 2.28
CA ILE A 105 8.09 -12.33 2.59
C ILE A 105 7.54 -10.91 2.75
N THR A 106 6.23 -10.70 2.55
CA THR A 106 5.64 -9.38 2.78
C THR A 106 5.73 -8.98 4.25
N ALA A 107 5.86 -7.68 4.53
CA ALA A 107 5.91 -7.20 5.91
C ALA A 107 4.60 -7.51 6.67
N GLN A 108 3.46 -7.56 5.97
CA GLN A 108 2.19 -7.99 6.57
C GLN A 108 2.27 -9.44 7.07
N THR A 109 2.80 -10.34 6.25
CA THR A 109 3.00 -11.74 6.60
C THR A 109 3.97 -11.87 7.78
N ALA A 110 5.11 -11.16 7.71
CA ALA A 110 6.13 -11.16 8.76
C ALA A 110 5.58 -10.68 10.11
N VAL A 111 4.89 -9.55 10.14
CA VAL A 111 4.31 -8.97 11.36
C VAL A 111 3.19 -9.86 11.93
N SER A 112 2.35 -10.44 11.06
CA SER A 112 1.23 -11.31 11.48
C SER A 112 1.73 -12.56 12.22
N GLN A 113 2.79 -13.18 11.71
CA GLN A 113 3.36 -14.44 12.25
C GLN A 113 4.37 -14.23 13.39
N ALA A 114 4.83 -13.00 13.60
CA ALA A 114 5.85 -12.66 14.59
C ALA A 114 5.33 -12.71 16.04
N SER A 115 6.22 -13.07 16.97
CA SER A 115 6.01 -12.89 18.42
C SER A 115 5.89 -11.41 18.81
N PRO A 116 5.33 -11.07 19.98
CA PRO A 116 5.19 -9.67 20.42
C PRO A 116 6.49 -8.86 20.39
N ALA A 117 7.61 -9.45 20.83
CA ALA A 117 8.92 -8.78 20.81
C ALA A 117 9.42 -8.55 19.38
N GLN A 118 9.21 -9.52 18.48
CA GLN A 118 9.58 -9.40 17.07
C GLN A 118 8.72 -8.36 16.34
N ARG A 119 7.43 -8.22 16.68
CA ARG A 119 6.55 -7.21 16.08
C ARG A 119 7.07 -5.79 16.30
N ILE A 120 7.54 -5.45 17.51
CA ILE A 120 8.17 -4.15 17.80
C ILE A 120 9.36 -3.93 16.87
N MET A 121 10.26 -4.91 16.78
CA MET A 121 11.44 -4.82 15.94
C MET A 121 11.09 -4.63 14.46
N LEU A 122 10.14 -5.41 13.93
CA LEU A 122 9.72 -5.34 12.52
C LEU A 122 9.06 -3.99 12.20
N LEU A 123 8.14 -3.50 13.04
CA LEU A 123 7.47 -2.22 12.84
C LEU A 123 8.45 -1.03 12.93
N ASN A 124 9.41 -1.08 13.85
CA ASN A 124 10.50 -0.11 13.92
C ASN A 124 11.32 -0.08 12.62
N ARG A 125 11.66 -1.24 12.06
CA ARG A 125 12.40 -1.33 10.79
C ARG A 125 11.61 -0.77 9.61
N ILE A 126 10.30 -0.94 9.58
CA ILE A 126 9.43 -0.35 8.55
C ILE A 126 9.39 1.16 8.66
N ILE A 127 9.23 1.71 9.86
CA ILE A 127 9.25 3.17 10.09
C ILE A 127 10.62 3.76 9.70
N GLN A 128 11.71 3.09 10.06
CA GLN A 128 13.07 3.49 9.65
C GLN A 128 13.23 3.46 8.13
N ALA A 129 12.69 2.44 7.45
CA ALA A 129 12.81 2.30 5.99
C ALA A 129 12.12 3.42 5.21
N ILE A 130 11.16 4.13 5.82
CA ILE A 130 10.41 5.22 5.18
C ILE A 130 10.80 6.60 5.72
N TYR A 131 11.78 6.65 6.64
CA TYR A 131 12.12 7.86 7.39
C TYR A 131 12.39 9.05 6.48
N GLY A 132 13.24 8.92 5.45
CA GLY A 132 13.57 10.07 4.60
C GLY A 132 12.38 10.61 3.81
N VAL A 133 11.38 9.79 3.46
CA VAL A 133 10.14 10.26 2.80
C VAL A 133 9.27 11.05 3.78
N LEU A 134 9.26 10.67 5.06
CA LEU A 134 8.52 11.39 6.11
C LEU A 134 9.13 12.76 6.45
N TYR A 135 10.41 12.98 6.17
CA TYR A 135 11.14 14.23 6.42
C TYR A 135 11.55 14.96 5.13
N GLN A 136 10.93 14.62 3.99
CA GLN A 136 11.15 15.37 2.77
C GLN A 136 10.71 16.84 2.92
N ASP A 137 11.31 17.72 2.13
CA ASP A 137 10.98 19.14 2.11
C ASP A 137 9.57 19.41 1.56
N GLU A 138 9.15 20.68 1.56
CA GLU A 138 7.80 21.06 1.11
C GLU A 138 7.51 20.73 -0.37
N SER A 139 8.54 20.38 -1.16
CA SER A 139 8.39 20.08 -2.59
C SER A 139 7.56 18.82 -2.86
N LEU A 140 7.45 17.91 -1.87
CA LEU A 140 6.73 16.64 -1.99
C LEU A 140 7.10 15.89 -3.29
N SER A 141 8.40 15.75 -3.53
CA SER A 141 8.92 15.20 -4.78
C SER A 141 8.56 13.72 -4.99
N VAL A 142 8.35 12.98 -3.88
CA VAL A 142 8.06 11.55 -3.89
C VAL A 142 6.98 11.20 -2.87
N GLY A 143 6.07 10.30 -3.25
CA GLY A 143 5.05 9.73 -2.39
C GLY A 143 5.38 8.30 -2.00
N LEU A 144 4.54 7.68 -1.18
CA LEU A 144 4.67 6.31 -0.73
C LEU A 144 3.28 5.78 -0.38
N ASP A 145 2.97 4.54 -0.76
CA ASP A 145 1.84 3.82 -0.20
C ASP A 145 2.33 2.79 0.83
N PRO A 146 2.29 3.10 2.13
CA PRO A 146 2.94 2.30 3.15
C PRO A 146 2.07 1.13 3.64
N GLN A 147 1.29 0.52 2.74
CA GLN A 147 0.66 -0.76 3.04
C GLN A 147 1.75 -1.79 3.33
N LEU A 148 1.56 -2.62 4.34
CA LEU A 148 2.57 -3.59 4.77
C LEU A 148 2.89 -4.61 3.67
N ASP A 149 1.94 -4.93 2.79
CA ASP A 149 2.18 -5.80 1.62
C ASP A 149 3.06 -5.15 0.54
N ASN A 150 3.26 -3.84 0.56
CA ASN A 150 4.15 -3.14 -0.36
C ASN A 150 5.62 -3.17 0.06
N PHE A 151 5.94 -3.84 1.18
CA PHE A 151 7.31 -4.04 1.66
C PHE A 151 7.68 -5.53 1.67
N GLY A 152 8.82 -5.86 1.07
CA GLY A 152 9.48 -7.14 1.26
C GLY A 152 10.42 -7.11 2.47
N MET A 153 10.46 -8.22 3.21
CA MET A 153 11.33 -8.41 4.37
C MET A 153 12.21 -9.66 4.21
N LYS A 154 13.52 -9.45 4.31
CA LYS A 154 14.54 -10.50 4.44
C LYS A 154 15.14 -10.44 5.85
N ILE A 155 15.14 -11.57 6.53
CA ILE A 155 15.76 -11.73 7.85
C ILE A 155 17.00 -12.61 7.67
N CYS A 156 18.19 -12.06 7.92
CA CYS A 156 19.43 -12.82 7.87
C CYS A 156 19.48 -13.78 9.07
N PRO A 157 19.48 -15.12 8.88
CA PRO A 157 19.46 -16.05 10.00
C PRO A 157 20.73 -15.97 10.86
N ALA A 158 21.87 -15.61 10.27
CA ALA A 158 23.17 -15.60 10.94
C ALA A 158 23.38 -14.36 11.82
N SER A 159 22.98 -13.17 11.36
CA SER A 159 23.15 -11.93 12.12
C SER A 159 21.87 -11.46 12.83
N GLY A 160 20.70 -12.00 12.43
CA GLY A 160 19.40 -11.48 12.84
C GLY A 160 19.03 -10.16 12.17
N ASP A 161 19.84 -9.67 11.22
CA ASP A 161 19.57 -8.40 10.54
C ASP A 161 18.32 -8.48 9.68
N ILE A 162 17.55 -7.40 9.68
CA ILE A 162 16.31 -7.28 8.91
C ILE A 162 16.50 -6.22 7.85
N THR A 163 16.36 -6.64 6.60
CA THR A 163 16.29 -5.76 5.44
C THR A 163 14.83 -5.55 5.07
N VAL A 164 14.41 -4.28 4.95
CA VAL A 164 13.07 -3.89 4.52
C VAL A 164 13.21 -3.13 3.21
N ALA A 165 12.65 -3.68 2.13
CA ALA A 165 12.66 -3.05 0.81
C ALA A 165 11.25 -2.73 0.37
N TYR A 166 11.02 -1.53 -0.16
CA TYR A 166 9.78 -1.17 -0.82
C TYR A 166 9.71 -1.80 -2.22
N ILE A 167 8.69 -2.61 -2.46
CA ILE A 167 8.58 -3.45 -3.68
C ILE A 167 7.49 -2.96 -4.64
N ASP A 168 6.47 -2.24 -4.17
CA ASP A 168 5.37 -1.79 -5.04
C ASP A 168 5.61 -0.40 -5.64
N VAL A 169 6.43 -0.34 -6.69
CA VAL A 169 6.75 0.91 -7.40
C VAL A 169 5.79 1.25 -8.56
N PHE A 170 4.63 0.58 -8.62
CA PHE A 170 3.55 0.92 -9.56
C PHE A 170 2.17 0.93 -8.87
N PRO A 171 1.38 2.01 -8.98
CA PRO A 171 1.63 3.19 -9.82
C PRO A 171 2.74 4.08 -9.28
N PRO A 172 3.48 4.81 -10.16
CA PRO A 172 4.52 5.71 -9.71
C PRO A 172 3.95 6.89 -8.92
N LEU A 173 4.49 7.15 -7.73
CA LEU A 173 4.08 8.24 -6.86
C LEU A 173 5.17 9.31 -6.81
N CYS A 174 5.23 10.17 -7.81
CA CYS A 174 6.27 11.19 -7.91
C CYS A 174 5.84 12.41 -8.71
N PHE A 175 6.61 13.49 -8.60
CA PHE A 175 6.48 14.63 -9.51
C PHE A 175 7.15 14.31 -10.86
N PHE A 176 6.39 14.25 -11.95
CA PHE A 176 6.86 13.88 -13.30
C PHE A 176 6.26 14.83 -14.34
N GLU A 177 7.09 15.33 -15.27
CA GLU A 177 6.67 16.25 -16.35
C GLU A 177 5.75 17.40 -15.90
N GLY A 178 6.11 18.07 -14.79
CA GLY A 178 5.38 19.25 -14.31
C GLY A 178 4.12 18.98 -13.48
N ARG A 179 3.82 17.72 -13.16
CA ARG A 179 2.65 17.35 -12.32
C ARG A 179 2.95 16.23 -11.33
N HIS A 180 2.17 16.13 -10.27
CA HIS A 180 2.19 14.97 -9.37
C HIS A 180 1.44 13.79 -9.97
N LEU A 181 2.11 12.64 -10.01
CA LEU A 181 1.51 11.33 -10.26
C LEU A 181 1.09 10.74 -8.92
N VAL A 182 -0.20 10.50 -8.72
CA VAL A 182 -0.78 10.16 -7.40
C VAL A 182 -1.62 8.87 -7.41
N HIS A 183 -2.05 8.45 -8.59
CA HIS A 183 -2.75 7.18 -8.84
C HIS A 183 -2.58 6.81 -10.33
N TYR A 184 -3.03 5.62 -10.71
CA TYR A 184 -3.26 5.28 -12.11
C TYR A 184 -4.68 4.73 -12.38
N PRO A 185 -5.36 5.13 -13.48
CA PRO A 185 -5.08 6.33 -14.28
C PRO A 185 -4.94 7.56 -13.38
N ASN A 186 -4.03 8.47 -13.73
CA ASN A 186 -3.84 9.64 -12.88
C ASN A 186 -5.10 10.50 -12.93
N PRO A 187 -5.69 10.85 -11.77
CA PRO A 187 -6.93 11.62 -11.76
C PRO A 187 -6.72 12.99 -12.40
N THR A 188 -7.78 13.51 -13.03
CA THR A 188 -7.84 14.87 -13.58
C THR A 188 -8.52 15.85 -12.62
N ASP A 189 -9.38 15.34 -11.73
CA ASP A 189 -10.04 16.13 -10.70
C ASP A 189 -9.05 16.59 -9.62
N GLN A 190 -8.94 17.92 -9.46
CA GLN A 190 -8.07 18.56 -8.48
C GLN A 190 -8.39 18.22 -7.03
N LYS A 191 -9.66 17.94 -6.70
CA LYS A 191 -10.04 17.51 -5.35
C LYS A 191 -9.47 16.12 -5.05
N VAL A 192 -9.57 15.20 -6.01
CA VAL A 192 -9.00 13.84 -5.90
C VAL A 192 -7.48 13.90 -5.83
N ILE A 193 -6.83 14.73 -6.66
CA ILE A 193 -5.38 14.93 -6.61
C ILE A 193 -4.94 15.44 -5.24
N LYS A 194 -5.57 16.51 -4.71
CA LYS A 194 -5.26 17.05 -3.36
C LYS A 194 -5.43 15.98 -2.27
N TRP A 195 -6.48 15.20 -2.35
CA TRP A 195 -6.74 14.12 -1.40
C TRP A 195 -5.66 13.03 -1.46
N GLU A 196 -5.28 12.57 -2.65
CA GLU A 196 -4.21 11.58 -2.80
C GLU A 196 -2.84 12.12 -2.38
N LEU A 197 -2.53 13.39 -2.66
CA LEU A 197 -1.33 14.06 -2.13
C LEU A 197 -1.32 14.07 -0.60
N SER A 198 -2.44 14.41 0.03
CA SER A 198 -2.57 14.37 1.48
C SER A 198 -2.33 12.98 2.05
N ARG A 199 -2.70 11.92 1.33
CA ARG A 199 -2.62 10.52 1.78
C ARG A 199 -1.27 9.87 1.54
N LYS A 200 -0.65 10.13 0.40
CA LYS A 200 0.53 9.40 -0.09
C LYS A 200 1.81 10.22 -0.09
N PHE A 201 1.73 11.54 0.01
CA PHE A 201 2.92 12.41 -0.03
C PHE A 201 3.14 13.13 1.31
N ARG A 202 2.08 13.49 2.03
CA ARG A 202 2.20 14.15 3.33
C ARG A 202 2.53 13.15 4.44
N PRO A 203 3.46 13.47 5.36
CA PRO A 203 3.89 12.53 6.41
C PRO A 203 2.75 11.97 7.25
N LEU A 204 1.81 12.82 7.68
CA LEU A 204 0.65 12.39 8.49
C LEU A 204 -0.27 11.43 7.74
N GLY A 205 -0.47 11.64 6.43
CA GLY A 205 -1.26 10.73 5.60
C GLY A 205 -0.57 9.38 5.41
N ILE A 206 0.74 9.39 5.16
CA ILE A 206 1.55 8.17 5.05
C ILE A 206 1.46 7.39 6.39
N LEU A 207 1.68 8.05 7.52
CA LEU A 207 1.60 7.43 8.83
C LEU A 207 0.19 6.89 9.16
N ARG A 208 -0.87 7.58 8.74
CA ARG A 208 -2.26 7.10 8.88
C ARG A 208 -2.51 5.83 8.08
N ARG A 209 -2.04 5.76 6.83
CA ARG A 209 -2.15 4.55 6.01
C ARG A 209 -1.37 3.39 6.58
N LEU A 210 -0.16 3.65 7.10
CA LEU A 210 0.65 2.63 7.77
C LEU A 210 -0.05 2.13 9.03
N ARG A 211 -0.57 3.04 9.87
CA ARG A 211 -1.39 2.71 11.05
C ARG A 211 -2.53 1.79 10.66
N PHE A 212 -3.31 2.17 9.65
CA PHE A 212 -4.44 1.39 9.17
C PHE A 212 -4.01 -0.01 8.68
N SER A 213 -2.91 -0.13 7.95
CA SER A 213 -2.36 -1.41 7.52
C SER A 213 -1.86 -2.29 8.67
N VAL A 214 -1.41 -1.70 9.77
CA VAL A 214 -1.01 -2.44 10.98
C VAL A 214 -2.26 -2.93 11.74
N LEU A 215 -3.25 -2.06 11.91
CA LEU A 215 -4.48 -2.37 12.64
C LEU A 215 -5.41 -3.34 11.89
N SER A 216 -5.26 -3.47 10.58
CA SER A 216 -5.99 -4.48 9.80
C SER A 216 -5.57 -5.91 10.16
N ILE A 217 -4.31 -6.11 10.59
CA ILE A 217 -3.82 -7.38 11.14
C ILE A 217 -4.49 -7.64 12.48
N ASP A 218 -4.28 -6.74 13.44
CA ASP A 218 -4.80 -6.85 14.80
C ASP A 218 -4.84 -5.45 15.43
N ILE A 219 -5.97 -5.10 16.03
CA ILE A 219 -6.19 -3.77 16.60
C ILE A 219 -5.31 -3.50 17.82
N SER A 220 -4.89 -4.55 18.54
CA SER A 220 -3.99 -4.46 19.69
C SER A 220 -2.58 -4.01 19.30
N LEU A 221 -2.23 -4.06 18.01
CA LEU A 221 -0.93 -3.59 17.51
C LEU A 221 -0.80 -2.07 17.53
N GLU A 222 -1.87 -1.32 17.79
CA GLU A 222 -1.80 0.14 17.85
C GLU A 222 -0.78 0.63 18.87
N GLU A 223 -0.81 0.08 20.09
CA GLU A 223 0.09 0.51 21.15
C GLU A 223 1.55 0.26 20.78
N ILE A 224 1.81 -0.89 20.15
CA ILE A 224 3.14 -1.23 19.62
C ILE A 224 3.55 -0.24 18.53
N PHE A 225 2.65 0.07 17.59
CA PHE A 225 2.91 1.02 16.52
C PHE A 225 3.22 2.42 17.06
N LEU A 226 2.42 2.92 18.01
CA LEU A 226 2.64 4.23 18.64
C LEU A 226 3.98 4.29 19.39
N LYS A 227 4.39 3.20 20.05
CA LYS A 227 5.72 3.09 20.65
C LYS A 227 6.82 3.14 19.59
N CYS A 228 6.64 2.43 18.48
CA CYS A 228 7.62 2.46 17.38
C CYS A 228 7.72 3.86 16.74
N LEU A 229 6.62 4.62 16.66
CA LEU A 229 6.68 6.02 16.22
C LEU A 229 7.46 6.89 17.19
N LYS A 230 7.31 6.68 18.51
CA LYS A 230 8.07 7.40 19.53
C LYS A 230 9.58 7.16 19.39
N ASP A 231 9.95 5.91 19.12
CA ASP A 231 11.36 5.49 19.02
C ASP A 231 11.96 5.84 17.64
N GLY A 232 11.14 5.84 16.58
CA GLY A 232 11.58 6.01 15.19
C GLY A 232 11.42 7.42 14.60
N LEU A 233 10.59 8.28 15.21
CA LEU A 233 10.39 9.66 14.75
C LEU A 233 10.95 10.67 15.76
N SER A 234 11.52 11.75 15.25
CA SER A 234 12.05 12.85 16.06
C SER A 234 11.01 13.93 16.36
N GLY A 235 11.01 14.41 17.60
CA GLY A 235 10.47 15.73 17.98
C GLY A 235 9.04 16.03 17.51
N GLN A 236 8.91 17.05 16.66
CA GLN A 236 7.63 17.65 16.27
C GLN A 236 6.73 16.71 15.47
N LEU A 237 7.28 15.93 14.53
CA LEU A 237 6.46 15.05 13.69
C LEU A 237 5.77 13.96 14.51
N TYR A 238 6.45 13.41 15.52
CA TYR A 238 5.85 12.45 16.45
C TYR A 238 4.64 13.07 17.18
N ARG A 239 4.79 14.28 17.73
CA ARG A 239 3.69 14.98 18.44
C ARG A 239 2.52 15.26 17.50
N GLN A 240 2.80 15.77 16.31
CA GLN A 240 1.78 16.02 15.28
C GLN A 240 1.06 14.74 14.87
N ALA A 241 1.77 13.61 14.76
CA ALA A 241 1.15 12.32 14.46
C ALA A 241 0.20 11.86 15.57
N LEU A 242 0.59 12.02 16.84
CA LEU A 242 -0.28 11.68 17.97
C LEU A 242 -1.55 12.56 18.00
N GLU A 243 -1.38 13.88 17.93
CA GLU A 243 -2.49 14.82 17.91
C GLU A 243 -3.42 14.54 16.72
N PHE A 244 -2.84 14.25 15.56
CA PHE A 244 -3.60 13.87 14.37
C PHE A 244 -4.38 12.59 14.58
N PHE A 245 -3.78 11.52 15.12
CA PHE A 245 -4.49 10.27 15.37
C PHE A 245 -5.60 10.40 16.40
N GLU A 246 -5.41 11.21 17.45
CA GLU A 246 -6.48 11.50 18.42
C GLU A 246 -7.61 12.35 17.82
N SER A 247 -7.35 13.08 16.73
CA SER A 247 -8.37 13.84 15.99
C SER A 247 -9.19 12.98 15.00
N LEU A 248 -8.78 11.74 14.73
CA LEU A 248 -9.45 10.88 13.76
C LEU A 248 -10.82 10.40 14.29
N PRO A 249 -11.82 10.20 13.40
CA PRO A 249 -13.15 9.73 13.77
C PRO A 249 -13.18 8.45 14.61
N ASP A 250 -12.22 7.55 14.40
CA ASP A 250 -12.14 6.28 15.12
C ASP A 250 -11.71 6.43 16.60
N ALA A 251 -11.18 7.60 16.98
CA ALA A 251 -10.79 7.92 18.35
C ALA A 251 -11.99 7.89 19.32
N VAL A 252 -13.21 8.19 18.84
CA VAL A 252 -14.43 8.12 19.67
C VAL A 252 -14.75 6.68 20.08
N ILE A 253 -14.30 5.67 19.33
CA ILE A 253 -14.45 4.25 19.71
C ILE A 253 -13.30 3.83 20.62
N LYS A 254 -12.08 4.31 20.34
CA LYS A 254 -10.87 4.01 21.11
C LYS A 254 -10.94 4.51 22.55
N ASN A 255 -11.40 5.75 22.76
CA ASN A 255 -11.32 6.46 24.05
C ASN A 255 -12.52 6.19 24.98
N GLY A 256 -13.47 5.38 24.54
CA GLY A 256 -14.64 4.96 25.32
C GLY A 256 -15.83 4.70 24.40
N PHE A 257 -16.44 3.53 24.47
CA PHE A 257 -17.53 3.19 23.55
C PHE A 257 -18.87 3.75 24.04
N ASP A 258 -19.33 4.82 23.39
CA ASP A 258 -20.69 5.36 23.49
C ASP A 258 -21.41 5.18 22.16
N SER A 259 -22.38 4.26 22.08
CA SER A 259 -23.14 3.97 20.86
C SER A 259 -23.77 5.23 20.23
N ALA A 260 -24.25 6.19 21.04
CA ALA A 260 -24.86 7.40 20.50
C ALA A 260 -23.82 8.36 19.87
N ALA A 261 -22.65 8.50 20.51
CA ALA A 261 -21.55 9.30 19.97
C ALA A 261 -20.96 8.67 18.70
N VAL A 262 -20.78 7.34 18.71
CA VAL A 262 -20.28 6.59 17.55
C VAL A 262 -21.27 6.66 16.38
N GLY A 263 -22.57 6.55 16.65
CA GLY A 263 -23.62 6.68 15.64
C GLY A 263 -23.59 8.05 14.95
N LYS A 264 -23.56 9.14 15.73
CA LYS A 264 -23.40 10.50 15.19
C LYS A 264 -22.13 10.67 14.37
N GLN A 265 -21.03 10.04 14.79
CA GLN A 265 -19.77 10.08 14.05
C GLN A 265 -19.90 9.38 12.70
N ILE A 266 -20.51 8.19 12.62
CA ILE A 266 -20.73 7.46 11.36
C ILE A 266 -21.61 8.26 10.40
N GLU A 267 -22.72 8.81 10.91
CA GLU A 267 -23.64 9.63 10.12
C GLU A 267 -22.96 10.87 9.53
N GLY A 268 -22.11 11.52 10.34
CA GLY A 268 -21.39 12.74 9.97
C GLY A 268 -20.22 12.56 9.00
N ILE A 269 -19.80 11.32 8.70
CA ILE A 269 -18.72 11.09 7.73
C ILE A 269 -19.22 11.39 6.30
N PRO A 270 -18.57 12.31 5.56
CA PRO A 270 -18.98 12.65 4.21
C PRO A 270 -18.61 11.54 3.21
N LEU A 271 -19.20 11.57 2.01
CA LEU A 271 -19.02 10.55 0.97
C LEU A 271 -17.56 10.37 0.51
N ASP A 272 -16.74 11.42 0.64
CA ASP A 272 -15.31 11.40 0.35
C ASP A 272 -14.43 10.98 1.54
N GLY A 273 -15.02 10.83 2.73
CA GLY A 273 -14.40 10.36 3.99
C GLY A 273 -14.14 8.85 4.04
N ILE A 274 -13.52 8.31 2.99
CA ILE A 274 -13.29 6.87 2.82
C ILE A 274 -12.36 6.29 3.88
N ASP A 275 -11.26 6.98 4.17
CA ASP A 275 -10.33 6.49 5.19
C ASP A 275 -10.96 6.56 6.59
N ASP A 276 -11.78 7.59 6.84
CA ASP A 276 -12.50 7.77 8.10
C ASP A 276 -13.47 6.62 8.37
N ILE A 277 -14.34 6.30 7.40
CA ILE A 277 -15.33 5.23 7.55
C ILE A 277 -14.65 3.85 7.67
N ARG A 278 -13.53 3.64 6.98
CA ARG A 278 -12.75 2.40 7.05
C ARG A 278 -12.11 2.21 8.42
N GLU A 279 -11.57 3.27 9.02
CA GLU A 279 -10.99 3.20 10.36
C GLU A 279 -12.05 2.96 11.44
N VAL A 280 -13.22 3.60 11.31
CA VAL A 280 -14.38 3.31 12.17
C VAL A 280 -14.80 1.85 12.01
N GLY A 281 -14.96 1.35 10.77
CA GLY A 281 -15.27 -0.05 10.50
C GLY A 281 -14.24 -1.01 11.09
N MET A 282 -12.95 -0.67 11.02
CA MET A 282 -11.88 -1.49 11.57
C MET A 282 -11.94 -1.66 13.09
N ARG A 283 -12.40 -0.65 13.82
CA ARG A 283 -12.67 -0.71 15.26
C ARG A 283 -13.94 -1.50 15.57
N LEU A 284 -14.99 -1.31 14.77
CA LEU A 284 -16.26 -2.01 14.96
C LEU A 284 -16.23 -3.48 14.54
N ALA A 285 -15.24 -3.92 13.76
CA ALA A 285 -15.14 -5.29 13.27
C ALA A 285 -15.12 -6.36 14.37
N GLN A 286 -14.75 -6.02 15.61
CA GLN A 286 -14.85 -6.94 16.76
C GLN A 286 -16.28 -7.24 17.21
N ARG A 287 -17.25 -6.40 16.80
CA ARG A 287 -18.69 -6.53 17.07
C ARG A 287 -19.45 -7.20 15.93
N ALA A 288 -18.78 -7.50 14.82
CA ALA A 288 -19.43 -8.12 13.68
C ALA A 288 -19.68 -9.61 13.93
N ASP A 289 -20.81 -10.13 13.43
CA ASP A 289 -21.18 -11.55 13.54
C ASP A 289 -20.40 -12.47 12.59
N CYS A 290 -19.41 -11.96 11.87
CA CYS A 290 -18.61 -12.71 10.91
C CYS A 290 -17.11 -12.56 11.19
N PRO A 291 -16.26 -13.43 10.62
CA PRO A 291 -14.81 -13.31 10.79
C PRO A 291 -14.32 -11.92 10.40
N ARG A 292 -13.48 -11.31 11.26
CA ARG A 292 -12.90 -9.96 11.05
C ARG A 292 -12.42 -9.74 9.61
N ARG A 293 -11.72 -10.71 9.04
CA ARG A 293 -11.21 -10.65 7.65
C ARG A 293 -12.32 -10.43 6.62
N HIS A 294 -13.44 -11.14 6.74
CA HIS A 294 -14.57 -11.01 5.82
C HIS A 294 -15.26 -9.66 6.02
N PHE A 295 -15.47 -9.27 7.28
CA PHE A 295 -16.05 -7.96 7.59
C PHE A 295 -15.22 -6.81 7.01
N LEU A 296 -13.90 -6.82 7.23
CA LEU A 296 -13.02 -5.79 6.70
C LEU A 296 -13.04 -5.79 5.17
N ALA A 297 -12.98 -6.95 4.51
CA ALA A 297 -13.07 -7.02 3.05
C ALA A 297 -14.34 -6.32 2.54
N GLU A 298 -15.49 -6.56 3.18
CA GLU A 298 -16.74 -5.90 2.85
C GLU A 298 -16.71 -4.38 3.10
N VAL A 299 -16.12 -3.94 4.22
CA VAL A 299 -15.89 -2.50 4.50
C VAL A 299 -15.06 -1.86 3.39
N PHE A 300 -13.99 -2.53 2.93
CA PHE A 300 -13.16 -2.04 1.83
C PHE A 300 -13.96 -1.97 0.52
N ASP A 301 -14.72 -3.00 0.20
CA ASP A 301 -15.47 -3.10 -1.07
C ASP A 301 -16.59 -2.06 -1.16
N LEU A 302 -17.35 -1.85 -0.08
CA LEU A 302 -18.43 -0.85 -0.04
C LEU A 302 -17.93 0.59 -0.03
N SER A 303 -16.68 0.85 0.38
CA SER A 303 -16.09 2.20 0.45
C SER A 303 -15.21 2.57 -0.75
N ARG A 304 -15.05 1.66 -1.73
CA ARG A 304 -14.23 1.89 -2.94
C ARG A 304 -14.88 2.88 -3.90
N LYS A 305 -14.10 3.86 -4.36
CA LYS A 305 -14.52 4.88 -5.34
C LYS A 305 -14.61 4.39 -6.78
N ASP A 306 -13.91 3.32 -7.13
CA ASP A 306 -13.84 2.80 -8.47
C ASP A 306 -15.06 1.93 -8.82
N SER A 307 -15.54 2.06 -10.05
CA SER A 307 -16.55 1.20 -10.67
C SER A 307 -15.84 0.01 -11.31
N SER A 308 -15.25 -0.85 -10.49
CA SER A 308 -14.61 -2.08 -10.96
C SER A 308 -15.67 -3.11 -11.44
N PRO A 309 -15.36 -3.97 -12.43
CA PRO A 309 -16.29 -5.01 -12.88
C PRO A 309 -16.79 -5.87 -11.71
N GLY A 310 -18.11 -6.03 -11.57
CA GLY A 310 -18.75 -6.67 -10.42
C GLY A 310 -19.25 -5.70 -9.33
N HIS A 311 -18.96 -4.40 -9.45
CA HIS A 311 -19.50 -3.33 -8.60
C HIS A 311 -20.14 -2.24 -9.47
N GLU A 312 -21.22 -2.62 -10.15
CA GLU A 312 -22.01 -1.73 -11.02
C GLU A 312 -22.75 -0.63 -10.23
N GLU A 313 -22.92 -0.84 -8.93
CA GLU A 313 -23.60 0.07 -8.03
C GLU A 313 -22.76 1.33 -7.74
N GLU A 314 -23.43 2.49 -7.78
CA GLU A 314 -22.81 3.79 -7.55
C GLU A 314 -22.14 3.87 -6.17
N HIS A 315 -21.00 4.59 -6.11
CA HIS A 315 -20.25 4.77 -4.86
C HIS A 315 -21.11 5.33 -3.73
N GLU A 316 -22.01 6.28 -4.03
CA GLU A 316 -22.94 6.86 -3.05
C GLU A 316 -23.83 5.80 -2.38
N VAL A 317 -24.42 4.91 -3.19
CA VAL A 317 -25.31 3.85 -2.69
C VAL A 317 -24.52 2.86 -1.83
N ARG A 318 -23.36 2.40 -2.30
CA ARG A 318 -22.49 1.49 -1.54
C ARG A 318 -21.99 2.10 -0.24
N PHE A 319 -21.65 3.40 -0.24
CA PHE A 319 -21.20 4.10 0.94
C PHE A 319 -22.31 4.23 2.00
N GLU A 320 -23.55 4.50 1.58
CA GLU A 320 -24.70 4.53 2.49
C GLU A 320 -25.08 3.13 3.00
N GLN A 321 -24.90 2.07 2.20
CA GLN A 321 -25.00 0.70 2.70
C GLN A 321 -23.95 0.40 3.78
N LEU A 322 -22.70 0.84 3.58
CA LEU A 322 -21.65 0.72 4.58
C LEU A 322 -22.03 1.43 5.88
N LYS A 323 -22.51 2.69 5.81
CA LYS A 323 -22.96 3.41 7.00
C LYS A 323 -24.04 2.64 7.76
N LYS A 324 -25.09 2.18 7.06
CA LYS A 324 -26.16 1.38 7.68
C LYS A 324 -25.62 0.13 8.35
N LYS A 325 -24.69 -0.57 7.71
CA LYS A 325 -24.04 -1.76 8.27
C LYS A 325 -23.22 -1.44 9.52
N LEU A 326 -22.47 -0.34 9.53
CA LEU A 326 -21.70 0.07 10.70
C LEU A 326 -22.62 0.50 11.86
N LEU A 327 -23.72 1.20 11.55
CA LEU A 327 -24.74 1.60 12.52
C LEU A 327 -25.44 0.39 13.15
N SER A 328 -25.63 -0.71 12.42
CA SER A 328 -26.22 -1.94 12.98
C SER A 328 -25.33 -2.67 14.00
N LEU A 329 -24.07 -2.26 14.17
CA LEU A 329 -23.13 -2.83 15.14
C LEU A 329 -23.11 -2.08 16.48
N LEU A 330 -23.91 -1.00 16.61
CA LEU A 330 -23.98 -0.14 17.79
C LEU A 330 -25.11 -0.57 18.73
#